data_AF-A0A3P7NQN3-F1
#
_entry.id   AF-A0A3P7NQN3-F1
#
_cell.length_a   1.000
_cell.length_b   1.000
_cell.length_c   1.000
_cell.angle_alpha   90.00
_cell.angle_beta   90.00
_cell.angle_gamma   90.00
#
_symmetry.space_group_name_H-M   'P 1'
#
loop_
_entity.id
_entity.type
_entity.pdbx_description
1 polymer ?
#
loop_
_entity_poly.entity_id
_entity_poly.type
_entity_poly.pdbx_seq_one_letter_code
_entity_poly.pdbx_strand_id
1 'polypeptide(L)' 'MTTKPYIRSNINGTQVQRYFNFPLFYRIPRYEDGYWTEPYYACYGFQNGWVITYAAPFFGFLDNRKTLDFM' A
#
# COMPACT_ATOMS: atom_id res chain seq x y z
N MET A 1 8.40 -30.60 -12.22
CA MET A 1 7.80 -29.49 -12.99
C MET A 1 6.97 -28.66 -12.01
N THR A 2 7.33 -27.40 -11.76
CA THR A 2 6.62 -26.55 -10.79
C THR A 2 5.42 -25.90 -11.47
N THR A 3 4.21 -26.34 -11.11
CA THR A 3 2.96 -25.76 -11.60
C THR A 3 2.82 -24.34 -11.06
N LYS A 4 2.79 -23.35 -11.94
CA LYS A 4 2.60 -21.96 -11.53
C LYS A 4 1.18 -21.77 -10.98
N PRO A 5 1.01 -21.07 -9.84
CA PRO A 5 -0.32 -20.85 -9.26
C PRO A 5 -1.15 -19.93 -10.16
N TYR A 6 -2.47 -20.02 -10.00
CA TYR A 6 -3.39 -19.05 -10.56
C TYR A 6 -3.62 -17.92 -9.56
N ILE A 7 -3.71 -16.68 -10.07
CA ILE A 7 -3.92 -15.46 -9.30
C ILE A 7 -5.21 -14.77 -9.72
N ARG A 8 -5.74 -13.91 -8.85
CA ARG A 8 -6.91 -13.08 -9.15
C ARG A 8 -6.48 -11.94 -10.08
N SER A 9 -7.30 -11.61 -11.09
CA SER A 9 -7.05 -10.51 -12.02
C SER A 9 -7.27 -9.12 -11.42
N ASN A 10 -8.17 -9.01 -10.44
CA ASN A 10 -8.54 -7.76 -9.75
C ASN A 10 -8.92 -8.08 -8.29
N ILE A 11 -9.05 -7.04 -7.46
CA ILE A 11 -9.47 -7.13 -6.06
C ILE A 11 -10.84 -7.79 -5.89
N ASN A 12 -11.76 -7.57 -6.84
CA ASN A 12 -13.08 -8.19 -6.85
C ASN A 12 -13.08 -9.66 -7.31
N GLY A 13 -11.94 -10.18 -7.78
CA GLY A 13 -11.81 -11.58 -8.21
C GLY A 13 -12.62 -11.95 -9.45
N THR A 14 -12.92 -10.99 -10.32
CA THR A 14 -13.79 -11.19 -11.51
C THR A 14 -13.27 -12.23 -12.50
N GLN A 15 -11.96 -12.45 -12.56
CA GLN A 15 -11.34 -13.45 -13.41
C GLN A 15 -10.08 -14.02 -12.76
N VAL A 16 -9.80 -15.30 -13.04
CA VAL A 16 -8.59 -16.00 -12.61
C VAL A 16 -7.58 -15.98 -13.77
N GLN A 17 -6.36 -15.51 -13.50
CA GLN A 17 -5.26 -15.41 -14.48
C GLN A 17 -4.09 -16.30 -14.05
N ARG A 18 -3.41 -16.94 -15.00
CA ARG A 18 -2.20 -17.71 -14.70
C ARG A 18 -1.07 -16.77 -14.25
N TYR A 19 -0.27 -17.16 -13.26
CA TYR A 19 0.88 -16.36 -12.83
C TYR A 19 1.90 -16.19 -13.98
N PHE A 20 2.06 -14.95 -14.44
CA PHE A 20 3.06 -14.54 -15.44
C PHE A 20 4.06 -13.57 -14.80
N ASN A 21 5.31 -13.60 -15.25
CA ASN A 21 6.39 -12.81 -14.65
C ASN A 21 6.42 -11.32 -15.08
N PHE A 22 5.40 -10.78 -15.76
CA PHE A 22 5.42 -9.40 -16.29
C PHE A 22 4.04 -8.87 -16.72
N PRO A 23 3.76 -7.57 -16.54
CA PRO A 23 3.71 -6.92 -15.24
C PRO A 23 2.38 -7.30 -14.54
N LEU A 24 2.48 -7.70 -13.28
CA LEU A 24 1.35 -7.58 -12.37
C LEU A 24 1.04 -6.08 -12.32
N PHE A 25 -0.20 -5.66 -12.54
CA PHE A 25 -0.64 -4.31 -12.19
C PHE A 25 -0.48 -4.18 -10.68
N TYR A 26 0.76 -3.89 -10.28
CA TYR A 26 1.19 -3.72 -8.93
C TYR A 26 0.24 -2.73 -8.31
N ARG A 27 -0.39 -3.15 -7.21
CA ARG A 27 -1.37 -2.37 -6.49
C ARG A 27 -0.73 -1.01 -6.14
N ILE A 28 -1.06 0.03 -6.90
CA ILE A 28 -0.57 1.38 -6.67
C ILE A 28 -1.40 1.94 -5.49
N PRO A 29 -0.78 2.61 -4.52
CA PRO A 29 -1.46 3.24 -3.41
C PRO A 29 -2.40 4.30 -3.99
N ARG A 30 -3.65 4.27 -3.57
CA ARG A 30 -4.59 5.32 -3.97
C ARG A 30 -4.34 6.53 -3.11
N TYR A 31 -4.47 7.71 -3.71
CA TYR A 31 -4.37 8.95 -2.97
C TYR A 31 -5.40 9.01 -1.84
N GLU A 32 -6.60 8.45 -2.07
CA GLU A 32 -7.73 8.40 -1.12
C GLU A 32 -7.44 7.61 0.17
N ASP A 33 -6.56 6.61 0.10
CA ASP A 33 -6.26 5.70 1.22
C ASP A 33 -5.13 6.23 2.13
N GLY A 34 -4.65 7.44 1.85
CA GLY A 34 -3.58 8.05 2.61
C GLY A 34 -4.06 8.64 3.94
N TYR A 35 -3.16 8.66 4.92
CA TYR A 35 -3.40 9.29 6.20
C TYR A 35 -2.32 10.31 6.52
N TRP A 36 -2.73 11.34 7.27
CA TRP A 36 -1.82 12.34 7.81
C TRP A 36 -1.28 11.85 9.15
N THR A 37 0.04 11.93 9.32
CA THR A 37 0.66 11.70 10.63
C THR A 37 0.35 12.86 11.56
N GLU A 38 0.40 12.60 12.87
CA GLU A 38 0.38 13.68 13.86
C GLU A 38 1.61 14.59 13.65
N PRO A 39 1.47 15.93 13.78
CA PRO A 39 2.59 16.84 13.62
C PRO A 39 3.70 16.52 14.64
N TYR A 40 4.94 16.42 14.17
CA TYR A 40 6.09 16.20 15.05
C TYR A 40 7.23 17.15 14.71
N TYR A 41 8.04 17.46 15.72
CA TYR A 41 9.22 18.31 15.54
C TYR A 41 10.40 17.44 15.07
N ALA A 42 10.86 17.67 13.85
CA ALA A 42 11.99 16.96 13.28
C ALA A 42 13.30 17.62 13.71
N CYS A 43 14.01 17.00 14.66
CA CYS A 43 15.29 17.50 15.19
C CYS A 43 16.52 17.17 14.31
N TYR A 44 16.39 16.20 13.41
CA TYR A 44 17.51 15.61 12.66
C TYR A 44 17.24 15.54 11.16
N GLY A 45 16.79 16.66 10.58
CA GLY A 45 16.52 16.80 9.15
C GLY A 45 17.47 17.78 8.45
N PHE A 46 17.19 18.07 7.18
CA PHE A 46 17.84 19.16 6.45
C PHE A 46 17.57 20.54 7.10
N GLN A 47 16.43 20.67 7.78
CA GLN A 47 16.08 21.83 8.60
C GLN A 47 15.27 21.38 9.81
N ASN A 48 15.52 22.00 10.96
CA ASN A 48 14.77 21.72 12.19
C ASN A 48 13.44 22.47 12.18
N GLY A 49 12.34 21.76 12.39
CA GLY A 49 11.01 22.36 12.31
C GLY A 49 9.87 21.38 12.55
N TRP A 50 8.67 21.93 12.61
CA TRP A 50 7.43 21.16 12.66
C TRP A 50 7.13 20.58 11.28
N VAL A 51 6.88 19.27 11.22
CA VAL A 51 6.62 18.53 9.99
C VAL A 51 5.31 17.76 10.14
N ILE A 52 4.58 17.66 9.02
CA ILE A 52 3.44 16.77 8.85
C ILE A 52 3.70 15.89 7.63
N THR A 53 3.45 14.59 7.74
CA THR A 53 3.73 13.63 6.66
C THR A 53 2.43 13.02 6.16
N TYR A 54 2.27 12.97 4.85
CA TYR A 54 1.21 12.21 4.20
C TYR A 54 1.74 10.85 3.78
N ALA A 55 1.13 9.78 4.26
CA ALA A 55 1.53 8.41 3.94
C ALA A 55 0.36 7.66 3.29
N ALA A 56 0.56 7.15 2.08
CA ALA A 56 -0.40 6.28 1.39
C ALA A 56 0.17 4.85 1.29
N PRO A 57 -0.42 3.86 1.98
CA PRO A 57 0.10 2.51 1.99
C PRO A 57 -0.26 1.74 0.71
N PHE A 58 0.62 0.82 0.30
CA PHE A 58 0.36 -0.12 -0.81
C PHE A 58 -0.72 -1.16 -0.48
N PHE A 59 -0.87 -1.45 0.81
CA PHE A 59 -1.84 -2.35 1.40
C PHE A 59 -2.95 -1.52 2.05
N GLY A 60 -4.12 -2.10 2.30
CA GLY A 60 -5.21 -1.34 2.92
C GLY A 60 -4.78 -0.77 4.29
N PHE A 61 -5.29 0.40 4.65
CA PHE A 61 -5.11 0.93 6.00
C PHE A 61 -6.40 0.71 6.80
N LEU A 62 -6.30 -0.02 7.91
CA LEU A 62 -7.40 -0.18 8.84
C LEU A 62 -7.33 0.94 9.87
N ASP A 63 -8.09 2.01 9.62
CA ASP A 63 -8.12 3.20 10.48
C ASP A 63 -8.54 2.87 11.92
N ASN A 64 -9.46 1.91 12.09
CA ASN A 64 -9.92 1.44 13.40
C ASN A 64 -8.83 0.81 14.27
N ARG A 65 -7.80 0.21 13.66
CA ARG A 65 -6.70 -0.47 14.35
C ARG A 65 -5.37 0.26 14.17
N LYS A 66 -5.33 1.31 13.36
CA LYS A 66 -4.10 1.99 12.91
C LYS A 66 -3.06 0.99 12.38
N THR A 67 -3.50 -0.05 11.67
CA THR A 67 -2.64 -1.13 11.17
C THR A 67 -2.79 -1.36 9.67
N LEU A 68 -1.73 -1.86 9.05
CA LEU A 68 -1.75 -2.30 7.65
C LEU A 68 -2.55 -3.60 7.51
N ASP A 69 -3.41 -3.65 6.49
CA ASP A 69 -4.18 -4.81 6.09
C ASP A 69 -3.56 -5.48 4.86
N PHE A 70 -2.91 -6.61 5.10
CA PHE A 70 -2.16 -7.35 4.09
C PHE A 70 -3.00 -8.34 3.27
N MET A 71 -4.34 -8.29 3.38
CA MET A 71 -5.33 -9.21 2.78
C MET A 71 -4.89 -10.05 1.57
#